data_AF-C9L5M7-F1
#
_entry.id   AF-C9L5M7-F1
#
_cell.length_a   1.000
_cell.length_b   1.000
_cell.length_c   1.000
_cell.angle_alpha   90.00
_cell.angle_beta   90.00
_cell.angle_gamma   90.00
#
_symmetry.space_group_name_H-M   'P 1'
#
loop_
_entity.id
_entity.type
_entity.pdbx_description
1 polymer ?
#
loop_
_entity_poly.entity_id
_entity_poly.type
_entity_poly.pdbx_seq_one_letter_code
_entity_poly.pdbx_strand_id
1 'polypeptide(L)'
;MTPEERKSSENGIWLCQSCSKLIDTDTTRYSKAVLLEWKKAAELSALSEIEKISPIQSMEEDKAIIKFFVQCFDRPAFQDDIYQEGRMEDFDKAIEDTLIALNTGVMRTRDGEKLKQAEGKSAIQNPIWRKKLDTIADMLNDIRRRLKVAEAEHTYTKYGSGQDVFYCFSDRELGEWFNLTREEILKILSSICREAGLRELHFPCRRYKW
;
A
#
# COMPACT_ATOMS: atom_id res chain seq x y z
N MET A 1 -30.89 20.34 39.07
CA MET A 1 -30.95 20.25 37.60
C MET A 1 -32.38 20.15 37.16
N THR A 2 -32.79 21.01 36.25
CA THR A 2 -34.07 20.95 35.55
C THR A 2 -34.11 19.78 34.55
N PRO A 3 -35.29 19.37 34.08
CA PRO A 3 -35.42 18.36 33.02
C PRO A 3 -34.68 18.74 31.73
N GLU A 4 -34.63 20.03 31.40
CA GLU A 4 -33.95 20.57 30.23
C GLU A 4 -32.42 20.47 30.40
N GLU A 5 -31.90 20.86 31.57
CA GLU A 5 -30.47 20.75 31.90
C GLU A 5 -29.99 19.30 31.88
N ARG A 6 -30.85 18.35 32.28
CA ARG A 6 -30.52 16.91 32.23
C ARG A 6 -30.37 16.37 30.81
N LYS A 7 -31.06 16.96 29.83
CA LYS A 7 -31.05 16.52 28.43
C LYS A 7 -30.03 17.26 27.58
N SER A 8 -29.43 18.33 28.10
CA SER A 8 -28.43 19.12 27.37
C SER A 8 -27.18 18.30 27.05
N SER A 9 -26.68 18.43 25.82
CA SER A 9 -25.38 17.87 25.41
C SER A 9 -24.22 18.43 26.23
N GLU A 10 -24.35 19.66 26.74
CA GLU A 10 -23.35 20.27 27.63
C GLU A 10 -23.21 19.54 28.97
N ASN A 11 -24.22 18.77 29.38
CA ASN A 11 -24.20 17.99 30.62
C ASN A 11 -23.89 16.50 30.39
N GLY A 12 -23.84 16.04 29.14
CA GLY A 12 -23.50 14.66 28.80
C GLY A 12 -22.00 14.38 28.87
N ILE A 13 -21.63 13.21 29.40
CA ILE A 13 -20.28 12.62 29.30
C ILE A 13 -20.46 11.17 28.83
N TRP A 14 -19.82 10.81 27.72
CA TRP A 14 -19.87 9.45 27.19
C TRP A 14 -18.79 8.59 27.85
N LEU A 15 -19.19 7.50 28.50
CA LEU A 15 -18.31 6.59 29.24
C LEU A 15 -18.61 5.14 28.88
N CYS A 16 -17.60 4.27 28.98
CA CYS A 16 -17.84 2.84 28.93
C CYS A 16 -18.57 2.36 30.21
N GLN A 17 -19.14 1.16 30.16
CA GLN A 17 -19.91 0.57 31.27
C GLN A 17 -19.14 0.49 32.59
N SER A 18 -17.82 0.30 32.53
CA SER A 18 -16.96 0.22 33.72
C SER A 18 -16.71 1.59 34.34
N CYS A 19 -16.43 2.58 33.50
CA CYS A 19 -16.16 3.96 33.94
C CYS A 19 -17.40 4.62 34.52
N SER A 20 -18.60 4.36 33.99
CA SER A 20 -19.84 4.89 34.58
C SER A 20 -20.05 4.37 36.01
N LYS A 21 -19.85 3.07 36.25
CA LYS A 21 -19.97 2.48 37.60
C LYS A 21 -18.95 3.06 38.58
N LEU A 22 -17.72 3.32 38.14
CA LEU A 22 -16.66 3.86 38.99
C LEU A 22 -17.02 5.26 39.51
N ILE A 23 -17.53 6.13 38.62
CA ILE A 23 -17.88 7.51 39.00
C ILE A 23 -19.12 7.57 39.90
N ASP A 24 -20.06 6.63 39.72
CA ASP A 24 -21.25 6.51 40.58
C ASP A 24 -20.90 5.98 41.97
N THR A 25 -19.85 5.17 42.08
CA THR A 25 -19.44 4.52 43.34
C THR A 25 -18.60 5.45 44.21
N ASP A 26 -17.65 6.19 43.62
CA ASP A 26 -16.70 7.03 44.36
C ASP A 26 -16.80 8.51 43.95
N THR A 27 -17.81 9.18 44.49
CA THR A 27 -18.07 10.60 44.23
C THR A 27 -17.03 11.54 44.84
N THR A 28 -16.22 11.05 45.78
CA THR A 28 -15.13 11.83 46.39
C THR A 28 -13.91 11.89 45.49
N ARG A 29 -13.54 10.75 44.89
CA ARG A 29 -12.44 10.65 43.94
C ARG A 29 -12.81 11.20 42.56
N TYR A 30 -14.02 10.92 42.08
CA TYR A 30 -14.53 11.40 40.80
C TYR A 30 -15.46 12.58 41.00
N SER A 31 -14.92 13.65 41.58
CA SER A 31 -15.68 14.88 41.82
C SER A 31 -16.16 15.52 40.51
N LYS A 32 -17.17 16.38 40.60
CA LYS A 32 -17.69 17.16 39.47
C LYS A 32 -16.58 17.90 38.70
N ALA A 33 -15.59 18.44 39.41
CA ALA A 33 -14.47 19.15 38.79
C ALA A 33 -13.64 18.23 37.88
N VAL A 34 -13.32 17.04 38.36
CA VAL A 34 -12.56 16.02 37.60
C VAL A 34 -13.33 15.59 36.36
N LEU A 35 -14.64 15.34 36.49
CA LEU A 35 -15.48 14.93 35.36
C LEU A 35 -15.57 16.01 34.27
N LEU A 36 -15.62 17.28 34.65
CA LEU A 36 -15.60 18.41 33.71
C LEU A 36 -14.25 18.55 33.00
N GLU A 37 -13.14 18.31 33.70
CA GLU A 37 -11.81 18.28 33.08
C GLU A 37 -11.67 17.14 32.07
N TRP A 38 -12.15 15.94 32.41
CA TRP A 38 -12.14 14.79 31.51
C TRP A 38 -12.97 15.04 30.25
N LYS A 39 -14.16 15.66 30.41
CA LYS A 39 -14.99 16.07 29.28
C LYS A 39 -14.23 17.03 28.36
N LYS A 40 -13.66 18.10 28.91
CA LYS A 40 -12.88 19.07 28.14
C LYS A 40 -11.69 18.43 27.42
N ALA A 41 -10.97 17.55 28.10
CA ALA A 41 -9.82 16.86 27.52
C ALA A 41 -10.25 15.95 26.34
N ALA A 42 -11.36 15.22 26.50
CA ALA A 42 -11.90 14.37 25.43
C ALA A 42 -12.38 15.19 24.23
N GLU A 43 -13.10 16.30 24.46
CA GLU A 43 -13.56 17.20 23.40
C GLU A 43 -12.40 17.84 22.65
N LEU A 44 -11.37 18.33 23.36
CA LEU A 44 -10.16 18.88 22.75
C LEU A 44 -9.38 17.84 21.95
N SER A 45 -9.30 16.60 22.43
CA SER A 45 -8.66 15.51 21.69
C SER A 45 -9.42 15.20 20.40
N ALA A 46 -10.75 15.11 20.47
CA ALA A 46 -11.59 14.87 19.30
C ALA A 46 -11.50 16.01 18.28
N LEU A 47 -11.50 17.26 18.74
CA LEU A 47 -11.29 18.43 17.87
C LEU A 47 -9.92 18.38 17.20
N SER A 48 -8.85 18.07 17.95
CA SER A 48 -7.51 17.95 17.39
C SER A 48 -7.39 16.82 16.36
N GLU A 49 -8.08 15.69 16.57
CA GLU A 49 -8.14 14.60 15.59
C GLU A 49 -8.84 15.01 14.30
N ILE A 50 -9.95 15.77 14.40
CA ILE A 50 -10.65 16.32 13.23
C ILE A 50 -9.78 17.36 12.51
N GLU A 51 -9.10 18.23 13.24
CA GLU A 51 -8.23 19.28 12.69
C GLU A 51 -6.96 18.73 12.04
N LYS A 52 -6.41 17.60 12.52
CA LYS A 52 -5.29 16.87 11.90
C LYS A 52 -5.63 16.32 10.52
N ILE A 53 -6.91 16.18 10.17
CA ILE A 53 -7.35 15.80 8.81
C ILE A 53 -7.39 17.07 7.95
N SER A 54 -6.28 17.81 7.91
CA SER A 54 -6.16 18.90 6.95
C SER A 54 -5.88 18.32 5.56
N PRO A 55 -6.51 18.84 4.48
CA PRO A 55 -6.26 18.36 3.11
C PRO A 55 -4.78 18.40 2.69
N ILE A 56 -3.98 19.24 3.36
CA ILE A 56 -2.54 19.38 3.10
C ILE A 56 -1.76 18.23 3.73
N GLN A 57 -2.10 17.83 4.97
CA GLN A 57 -1.46 16.71 5.65
C GLN A 57 -1.80 15.38 4.97
N SER A 58 -3.07 15.15 4.62
CA SER A 58 -3.47 13.94 3.89
C SER A 58 -2.78 13.82 2.53
N MET A 59 -2.57 14.95 1.83
CA MET A 59 -1.84 14.96 0.57
C MET A 59 -0.34 14.64 0.75
N GLU A 60 0.31 15.12 1.80
CA GLU A 60 1.71 14.77 2.09
C GLU A 60 1.87 13.31 2.55
N GLU A 61 0.92 12.79 3.32
CA GLU A 61 0.86 11.37 3.69
C GLU A 61 0.70 10.49 2.45
N ASP A 62 -0.25 10.81 1.57
CA ASP A 62 -0.44 10.11 0.30
C ASP A 62 0.84 10.15 -0.54
N LYS A 63 1.49 11.32 -0.67
CA LYS A 63 2.78 11.43 -1.39
C LYS A 63 3.88 10.57 -0.79
N ALA A 64 3.95 10.45 0.54
CA ALA A 64 4.93 9.60 1.21
C ALA A 64 4.70 8.13 0.87
N ILE A 65 3.44 7.68 0.84
CA ILE A 65 3.05 6.33 0.41
C ILE A 65 3.42 6.10 -1.06
N ILE A 66 3.12 7.06 -1.95
CA ILE A 66 3.49 6.96 -3.38
C ILE A 66 5.01 6.86 -3.55
N LYS A 67 5.81 7.65 -2.82
CA LYS A 67 7.28 7.54 -2.84
C LYS A 67 7.78 6.17 -2.40
N PHE A 68 7.10 5.53 -1.44
CA PHE A 68 7.40 4.16 -1.04
C PHE A 68 7.08 3.16 -2.17
N PHE A 69 5.92 3.29 -2.83
CA PHE A 69 5.57 2.42 -3.95
C PHE A 69 6.51 2.56 -5.14
N VAL A 70 6.92 3.78 -5.48
CA VAL A 70 7.97 4.04 -6.48
C VAL A 70 9.20 3.15 -6.26
N GLN A 71 9.67 3.04 -5.02
CA GLN A 71 10.84 2.22 -4.68
C GLN A 71 10.57 0.71 -4.85
N CYS A 72 9.31 0.28 -4.71
CA CYS A 72 8.92 -1.11 -4.99
C CYS A 72 9.05 -1.46 -6.48
N PHE A 73 8.99 -0.48 -7.39
CA PHE A 73 9.11 -0.72 -8.84
C PHE A 73 10.55 -0.55 -9.35
N ASP A 74 11.48 -0.10 -8.51
CA ASP A 74 12.90 0.02 -8.86
C ASP A 74 13.63 -1.33 -8.74
N ARG A 75 13.30 -2.27 -9.64
CA ARG A 75 13.92 -3.60 -9.72
C ARG A 75 13.91 -4.18 -11.12
N PRO A 76 14.80 -5.14 -11.44
CA PRO A 76 14.92 -5.77 -12.76
C PRO A 76 13.60 -6.26 -13.35
N ALA A 77 12.74 -6.86 -12.52
CA ALA A 77 11.43 -7.38 -12.91
C ALA A 77 10.50 -6.39 -13.63
N PHE A 78 10.74 -5.08 -13.54
CA PHE A 78 9.97 -4.04 -14.24
C PHE A 78 10.79 -3.25 -15.28
N GLN A 79 12.11 -3.47 -15.37
CA GLN A 79 13.02 -2.69 -16.22
C GLN A 79 13.59 -3.51 -17.37
N ASP A 80 13.84 -4.79 -17.13
CA ASP A 80 14.49 -5.68 -18.08
C ASP A 80 13.46 -6.34 -19.00
N ASP A 81 13.86 -6.59 -20.24
CA ASP A 81 13.02 -7.33 -21.19
C ASP A 81 12.77 -8.75 -20.65
N ILE A 82 11.55 -9.30 -20.83
CA ILE A 82 11.18 -10.60 -20.25
C ILE A 82 12.07 -11.76 -20.74
N TYR A 83 12.69 -11.62 -21.92
CA TYR A 83 13.66 -12.58 -22.45
C TYR A 83 15.05 -12.43 -21.83
N GLN A 84 15.32 -11.32 -21.15
CA GLN A 84 16.55 -11.02 -20.41
C GLN A 84 16.36 -11.08 -18.89
N GLU A 85 15.10 -11.26 -18.46
CA GLU A 85 14.73 -11.57 -17.09
C GLU A 85 15.35 -12.93 -16.74
N GLY A 86 16.15 -12.97 -15.67
CA GLY A 86 16.96 -14.14 -15.32
C GLY A 86 16.12 -15.39 -15.03
N ARG A 87 15.87 -15.69 -13.75
CA ARG A 87 15.09 -16.87 -13.36
C ARG A 87 13.63 -16.51 -13.21
N MET A 88 12.73 -17.26 -13.85
CA MET A 88 11.28 -16.99 -13.76
C MET A 88 10.74 -17.11 -12.33
N GLU A 89 11.37 -17.92 -11.47
CA GLU A 89 11.01 -17.98 -10.04
C GLU A 89 11.40 -16.70 -9.29
N ASP A 90 12.53 -16.09 -9.63
CA ASP A 90 12.96 -14.81 -9.05
C ASP A 90 12.06 -13.68 -9.55
N PHE A 91 11.62 -13.74 -10.80
CA PHE A 91 10.63 -12.84 -11.37
C PHE A 91 9.27 -12.95 -10.67
N ASP A 92 8.67 -14.15 -10.55
CA ASP A 92 7.38 -14.33 -9.84
C ASP A 92 7.47 -13.83 -8.40
N LYS A 93 8.57 -14.16 -7.70
CA LYS A 93 8.81 -13.70 -6.34
C LYS A 93 8.91 -12.18 -6.26
N ALA A 94 9.57 -11.54 -7.23
CA ALA A 94 9.62 -10.09 -7.30
C ALA A 94 8.22 -9.48 -7.51
N ILE A 95 7.38 -10.05 -8.38
CA ILE A 95 5.99 -9.58 -8.56
C ILE A 95 5.17 -9.77 -7.27
N GLU A 96 5.32 -10.91 -6.60
CA GLU A 96 4.70 -11.20 -5.31
C GLU A 96 5.11 -10.20 -4.22
N ASP A 97 6.40 -9.95 -4.06
CA ASP A 97 6.90 -8.99 -3.08
C ASP A 97 6.37 -7.57 -3.37
N THR A 98 6.18 -7.21 -4.65
CA THR A 98 5.51 -5.96 -5.04
C THR A 98 4.07 -5.91 -4.54
N LEU A 99 3.30 -6.97 -4.78
CA LEU A 99 1.90 -7.07 -4.36
C LEU A 99 1.77 -7.00 -2.84
N ILE A 100 2.63 -7.72 -2.11
CA ILE A 100 2.67 -7.68 -0.65
C ILE A 100 2.99 -6.27 -0.17
N ALA A 101 4.00 -5.61 -0.75
CA ALA A 101 4.36 -4.24 -0.39
C ALA A 101 3.22 -3.24 -0.68
N LEU A 102 2.51 -3.38 -1.81
CA LEU A 102 1.35 -2.55 -2.14
C LEU A 102 0.22 -2.73 -1.14
N ASN A 103 -0.08 -3.96 -0.75
CA ASN A 103 -1.21 -4.27 0.13
C ASN A 103 -0.91 -3.97 1.60
N THR A 104 0.32 -4.24 2.05
CA THR A 104 0.69 -4.19 3.47
C THR A 104 1.60 -3.02 3.84
N GLY A 105 2.19 -2.34 2.86
CA GLY A 105 3.17 -1.29 3.09
C GLY A 105 4.53 -1.81 3.58
N VAL A 106 4.78 -3.12 3.56
CA VAL A 106 6.04 -3.71 4.04
C VAL A 106 6.89 -4.19 2.88
N MET A 107 8.12 -3.66 2.78
CA MET A 107 9.14 -4.11 1.84
C MET A 107 10.18 -4.97 2.57
N ARG A 108 10.51 -6.15 2.01
CA ARG A 108 11.47 -7.09 2.59
C ARG A 108 12.68 -7.34 1.66
N THR A 109 13.81 -7.73 2.24
CA THR A 109 14.93 -8.31 1.48
C THR A 109 14.57 -9.70 0.96
N ARG A 110 15.41 -10.25 0.07
CA ARG A 110 15.29 -11.63 -0.42
C ARG A 110 15.30 -12.68 0.71
N ASP A 111 15.98 -12.36 1.81
CA ASP A 111 16.12 -13.18 3.01
C ASP A 111 15.01 -12.95 4.05
N GLY A 112 14.06 -12.05 3.76
CA GLY A 112 12.87 -11.82 4.59
C GLY A 112 13.01 -10.72 5.65
N GLU A 113 14.16 -10.04 5.72
CA GLU A 113 14.35 -8.92 6.64
C GLU A 113 13.55 -7.69 6.20
N LYS A 114 12.94 -6.97 7.15
CA LYS A 114 12.18 -5.76 6.85
C LYS A 114 13.15 -4.63 6.44
N LEU A 115 13.01 -4.14 5.20
CA LEU A 115 13.80 -3.01 4.69
C LEU A 115 13.15 -1.67 5.01
N LYS A 116 11.87 -1.55 4.67
CA LYS A 116 11.10 -0.31 4.78
C LYS A 116 9.65 -0.62 5.12
N GLN A 117 9.02 0.30 5.85
CA GLN A 117 7.63 0.22 6.24
C GLN A 117 6.94 1.54 5.91
N ALA A 118 5.78 1.44 5.30
CA ALA A 118 4.82 2.49 5.05
C ALA A 118 3.41 1.92 5.28
N GLU A 119 2.40 2.72 5.01
CA GLU A 119 1.02 2.23 4.95
C GLU A 119 0.73 1.57 3.59
N GLY A 120 -0.23 0.64 3.60
CA GLY A 120 -0.70 -0.01 2.38
C GLY A 120 -1.56 0.92 1.50
N LYS A 121 -1.85 0.48 0.28
CA LYS A 121 -2.64 1.27 -0.69
C LYS A 121 -4.04 1.66 -0.20
N SER A 122 -4.61 0.93 0.76
CA SER A 122 -5.90 1.23 1.37
C SER A 122 -5.91 2.51 2.22
N ALA A 123 -4.74 2.93 2.72
CA ALA A 123 -4.58 4.14 3.53
C ALA A 123 -4.58 5.43 2.71
N ILE A 124 -4.45 5.32 1.38
CA ILE A 124 -4.45 6.49 0.49
C ILE A 124 -5.83 7.14 0.50
N GLN A 125 -5.83 8.44 0.82
CA GLN A 125 -7.04 9.26 0.92
C GLN A 125 -7.54 9.66 -0.46
N ASN A 126 -6.64 9.96 -1.40
CA ASN A 126 -7.01 10.28 -2.78
C ASN A 126 -7.65 9.06 -3.49
N PRO A 127 -8.96 9.12 -3.81
CA PRO A 127 -9.67 7.97 -4.36
C PRO A 127 -9.23 7.62 -5.79
N ILE A 128 -8.71 8.59 -6.55
CA ILE A 128 -8.21 8.39 -7.91
C ILE A 128 -6.90 7.59 -7.86
N TRP A 129 -5.98 7.99 -6.97
CA TRP A 129 -4.70 7.31 -6.82
C TRP A 129 -4.87 5.90 -6.28
N ARG A 130 -5.74 5.72 -5.28
CA ARG A 130 -6.09 4.40 -4.76
C ARG A 130 -6.62 3.48 -5.85
N LYS A 131 -7.56 3.96 -6.67
CA LYS A 131 -8.11 3.18 -7.79
C LYS A 131 -7.04 2.78 -8.83
N LYS A 132 -6.12 3.69 -9.16
CA LYS A 132 -5.00 3.39 -10.07
C LYS A 132 -4.06 2.32 -9.49
N LEU A 133 -3.79 2.36 -8.18
CA LEU A 133 -3.00 1.33 -7.49
C LEU A 133 -3.72 -0.02 -7.40
N ASP A 134 -5.05 0.00 -7.30
CA ASP A 134 -5.85 -1.22 -7.42
C ASP A 134 -5.71 -1.84 -8.81
N THR A 135 -5.82 -1.04 -9.87
CA THR A 135 -5.56 -1.49 -11.24
C THR A 135 -4.16 -2.08 -11.40
N ILE A 136 -3.13 -1.44 -10.85
CA ILE A 136 -1.76 -1.98 -10.85
C ILE A 136 -1.70 -3.34 -10.15
N ALA A 137 -2.33 -3.48 -8.98
CA ALA A 137 -2.35 -4.75 -8.25
C ALA A 137 -3.07 -5.86 -9.03
N ASP A 138 -4.15 -5.53 -9.73
CA ASP A 138 -4.86 -6.49 -10.59
C ASP A 138 -3.98 -6.96 -11.74
N MET A 139 -3.28 -6.03 -12.41
CA MET A 139 -2.34 -6.36 -13.49
C MET A 139 -1.17 -7.22 -13.01
N LEU A 140 -0.63 -6.96 -11.81
CA LEU A 140 0.40 -7.80 -11.20
C LEU A 140 -0.12 -9.22 -10.89
N ASN A 141 -1.36 -9.35 -10.40
CA ASN A 141 -1.98 -10.65 -10.21
C ASN A 141 -2.16 -11.40 -11.53
N ASP A 142 -2.52 -10.70 -12.60
CA ASP A 142 -2.67 -11.30 -13.93
C ASP A 142 -1.35 -11.77 -14.51
N ILE A 143 -0.25 -11.01 -14.30
CA ILE A 143 1.11 -11.46 -14.63
C ILE A 143 1.40 -12.81 -13.96
N ARG A 144 1.19 -12.92 -12.64
CA ARG A 144 1.45 -14.17 -11.90
C ARG A 144 0.56 -15.32 -12.38
N ARG A 145 -0.72 -15.04 -12.62
CA ARG A 145 -1.68 -16.03 -13.13
C ARG A 145 -1.25 -16.57 -14.49
N ARG A 146 -0.89 -15.66 -15.40
CA ARG A 146 -0.43 -15.99 -16.76
C ARG A 146 0.85 -16.82 -16.72
N LEU A 147 1.78 -16.49 -15.82
CA LEU A 147 3.03 -17.23 -15.65
C LEU A 147 2.77 -18.67 -15.18
N LYS A 148 1.87 -18.87 -14.22
CA LYS A 148 1.47 -20.21 -13.76
C LYS A 148 0.82 -21.05 -14.85
N VAL A 149 -0.05 -20.44 -15.66
CA VAL A 149 -0.64 -21.13 -16.82
C VAL A 149 0.43 -21.52 -17.81
N ALA A 150 1.35 -20.61 -18.12
CA ALA A 150 2.42 -20.88 -19.08
C ALA A 150 3.39 -21.99 -18.63
N GLU A 151 3.59 -22.13 -17.30
CA GLU A 151 4.35 -23.24 -16.73
C GLU A 151 3.61 -24.58 -16.90
N ALA A 152 2.31 -24.60 -16.60
CA ALA A 152 1.47 -25.80 -16.69
C ALA A 152 1.26 -26.27 -18.14
N GLU A 153 1.20 -25.35 -19.09
CA GLU A 153 1.04 -25.64 -20.52
C GLU A 153 2.38 -25.84 -21.25
N HIS A 154 3.51 -25.72 -20.55
CA HIS A 154 4.86 -25.78 -21.12
C HIS A 154 5.10 -24.78 -22.27
N THR A 155 4.42 -23.62 -22.24
CA THR A 155 4.56 -22.53 -23.23
C THR A 155 5.83 -21.71 -23.04
N TYR A 156 6.55 -21.92 -21.93
CA TYR A 156 7.97 -21.60 -21.80
C TYR A 156 8.75 -22.82 -21.32
N THR A 157 9.97 -22.98 -21.82
CA THR A 157 10.83 -24.14 -21.51
C THR A 157 12.00 -23.70 -20.65
N LYS A 158 12.30 -24.50 -19.62
CA LYS A 158 13.46 -24.37 -18.75
C LYS A 158 14.58 -25.29 -19.26
N TYR A 159 15.68 -24.72 -19.72
CA TYR A 159 16.88 -25.44 -20.14
C TYR A 159 17.97 -25.35 -19.07
N GLY A 160 18.71 -26.45 -18.86
CA GLY A 160 19.84 -26.49 -17.94
C GLY A 160 19.52 -26.99 -16.52
N SER A 161 20.55 -27.12 -15.70
CA SER A 161 20.47 -27.62 -14.32
C SER A 161 21.46 -26.89 -13.41
N GLY A 162 21.08 -26.58 -12.17
CA GLY A 162 21.95 -25.86 -11.23
C GLY A 162 21.84 -24.34 -11.39
N GLN A 163 22.97 -23.65 -11.56
CA GLN A 163 23.02 -22.19 -11.73
C GLN A 163 22.84 -21.71 -13.18
N ASP A 164 23.10 -22.58 -14.16
CA ASP A 164 22.98 -22.26 -15.59
C ASP A 164 21.61 -22.67 -16.11
N VAL A 165 20.59 -21.95 -15.69
CA VAL A 165 19.20 -22.16 -16.13
C VAL A 165 18.79 -21.05 -17.09
N PHE A 166 18.34 -21.43 -18.27
CA PHE A 166 17.82 -20.53 -19.29
C PHE A 166 16.32 -20.75 -19.46
N TYR A 167 15.58 -19.65 -19.59
CA TYR A 167 14.15 -19.66 -19.85
C TYR A 167 13.89 -19.14 -21.25
N CYS A 168 13.13 -19.90 -22.04
CA CYS A 168 12.76 -19.52 -23.39
C CYS A 168 11.24 -19.58 -23.53
N PHE A 169 10.61 -18.45 -23.89
CA PHE A 169 9.20 -18.45 -24.27
C PHE A 169 9.09 -19.01 -25.69
N SER A 170 8.35 -20.11 -25.82
CA SER A 170 8.03 -20.72 -27.11
C SER A 170 7.04 -19.84 -27.89
N ASP A 171 6.20 -19.11 -27.15
CA ASP A 171 5.21 -18.17 -27.66
C ASP A 171 5.70 -16.73 -27.52
N ARG A 172 5.88 -16.07 -28.67
CA ARG A 172 6.32 -14.67 -28.74
C ARG A 172 5.25 -13.70 -28.28
N GLU A 173 3.97 -14.00 -28.53
CA GLU A 173 2.85 -13.14 -28.11
C GLU A 173 2.75 -13.10 -26.58
N LEU A 174 3.01 -14.23 -25.92
CA LEU A 174 3.07 -14.31 -24.47
C LEU A 174 4.18 -13.43 -23.88
N GLY A 175 5.39 -13.48 -24.44
CA GLY A 175 6.49 -12.61 -23.99
C GLY A 175 6.21 -11.13 -24.23
N GLU A 176 5.66 -10.78 -25.40
CA GLU A 176 5.25 -9.40 -25.70
C GLU A 176 4.14 -8.91 -24.75
N TRP A 177 3.19 -9.77 -24.39
CA TRP A 177 2.16 -9.45 -23.40
C TRP A 177 2.77 -9.09 -22.04
N PHE A 178 3.72 -9.88 -21.51
CA PHE A 178 4.40 -9.55 -20.25
C PHE A 178 5.12 -8.19 -20.31
N ASN A 179 5.81 -7.91 -21.41
CA ASN A 179 6.48 -6.61 -21.61
C ASN A 179 5.47 -5.45 -21.62
N LEU A 180 4.38 -5.57 -22.38
CA LEU A 180 3.35 -4.53 -22.49
C LEU A 180 2.61 -4.31 -21.17
N THR A 181 2.24 -5.37 -20.45
CA THR A 181 1.58 -5.24 -19.15
C THR A 181 2.47 -4.55 -18.13
N ARG A 182 3.77 -4.88 -18.09
CA ARG A 182 4.74 -4.20 -17.21
C ARG A 182 4.92 -2.73 -17.58
N GLU A 183 5.01 -2.41 -18.87
CA GLU A 183 5.09 -1.01 -19.33
C GLU A 183 3.84 -0.21 -18.93
N GLU A 184 2.65 -0.81 -19.05
CA GLU A 184 1.39 -0.17 -18.68
C GLU A 184 1.28 0.06 -17.17
N ILE A 185 1.74 -0.87 -16.33
CA ILE A 185 1.86 -0.66 -14.87
C ILE A 185 2.71 0.59 -14.57
N LEU A 186 3.85 0.74 -15.24
CA LEU A 186 4.76 1.87 -15.03
C LEU A 186 4.16 3.19 -15.54
N LYS A 187 3.37 3.17 -16.62
CA LYS A 187 2.63 4.34 -17.11
C LYS A 187 1.59 4.81 -16.10
N ILE A 188 0.82 3.89 -15.51
CA ILE A 188 -0.17 4.21 -14.48
C ILE A 188 0.53 4.83 -13.26
N LEU A 189 1.61 4.20 -12.79
CA LEU A 189 2.39 4.71 -11.65
C LEU A 189 2.99 6.09 -11.92
N SER A 190 3.51 6.31 -13.13
CA SER A 190 4.05 7.61 -13.54
C SER A 190 2.97 8.69 -13.61
N SER A 191 1.75 8.33 -14.03
CA SER A 191 0.60 9.23 -14.00
C SER A 191 0.26 9.67 -12.56
N ILE A 192 0.30 8.75 -11.59
CA ILE A 192 0.12 9.11 -10.17
C ILE A 192 1.22 10.07 -9.71
N CYS A 193 2.49 9.79 -10.05
CA CYS A 193 3.62 10.65 -9.68
C CYS A 193 3.46 12.07 -10.23
N ARG A 194 3.01 12.20 -11.49
CA ARG A 194 2.74 13.49 -12.13
C ARG A 194 1.64 14.27 -11.40
N GLU A 195 0.54 13.61 -11.06
CA GLU A 195 -0.57 14.21 -10.30
C GLU A 195 -0.16 14.62 -8.89
N ALA A 196 0.73 13.85 -8.27
CA ALA A 196 1.28 14.11 -6.95
C ALA A 196 2.37 15.20 -6.93
N GLY A 197 2.76 15.73 -8.08
CA GLY A 197 3.87 16.69 -8.21
C GLY A 197 5.24 16.07 -7.86
N LEU A 198 5.37 14.75 -7.95
CA LEU A 198 6.61 14.01 -7.78
C LEU A 198 7.37 13.96 -9.11
N ARG A 199 8.70 13.76 -9.06
CA ARG A 199 9.49 13.55 -10.27
C ARG A 199 8.98 12.32 -11.00
N GLU A 200 8.82 12.46 -12.31
CA GLU A 200 8.44 11.35 -13.18
C GLU A 200 9.48 10.23 -13.10
N LEU A 201 8.98 9.00 -13.11
CA LEU A 201 9.84 7.83 -13.06
C LEU A 201 10.45 7.62 -14.43
N HIS A 202 11.78 7.59 -14.47
CA HIS A 202 12.49 7.17 -15.65
C HIS A 202 13.04 5.78 -15.40
N PHE A 203 12.35 4.77 -15.92
CA PHE A 203 12.81 3.39 -15.93
C PHE A 203 13.44 3.13 -17.31
N PRO A 204 14.76 3.28 -17.48
CA PRO A 204 15.39 2.97 -18.74
C PRO A 204 15.20 1.48 -19.03
N CYS A 205 14.49 1.16 -20.10
CA CYS A 205 14.37 -0.21 -20.57
C CYS A 205 15.76 -0.69 -21.00
N ARG A 206 16.34 -1.61 -20.22
CA ARG A 206 17.68 -2.13 -20.50
C ARG A 206 17.55 -3.20 -21.55
N ARG A 207 17.90 -2.87 -22.79
CA ARG A 207 18.19 -3.86 -23.82
C ARG A 207 19.67 -4.18 -23.74
N TYR A 208 20.02 -5.26 -23.04
CA TYR A 208 21.38 -5.77 -23.11
C TYR A 208 21.63 -6.24 -24.55
N LYS A 209 22.50 -5.53 -25.28
CA LYS A 209 23.04 -6.02 -26.54
C LYS A 209 24.18 -6.97 -26.18
N TRP A 210 24.02 -8.25 -26.52
CA TRP A 210 25.11 -9.22 -26.53
C TRP A 210 25.90 -9.07 -27.82
#